data_AF-A0A7N0UAU6-F1
#
_entry.id   AF-A0A7N0UAU6-F1
#
_cell.length_a   1.000
_cell.length_b   1.000
_cell.length_c   1.000
_cell.angle_alpha   90.00
_cell.angle_beta   90.00
_cell.angle_gamma   90.00
#
_symmetry.space_group_name_H-M   'P 1'
#
loop_
_entity.id
_entity.type
_entity.pdbx_description
1 polymer ?
#
loop_
_entity_poly.entity_id
_entity_poly.type
_entity_poly.pdbx_seq_one_letter_code
_entity_poly.pdbx_strand_id
1 'polypeptide(L)'
;MVLKTSGIDNCNIQELKDLCNINSIWTVDLAYLLQKFSIKFSYFTVTLGANPTYSAEKFYMDQFSNDLVRVDMLFQNASSGGIDIQCRSISEREISLFILSGKYVAIALVDQYKLSDSWLKDACLSEFVGGDTAYTGERLIYCLFVQCQLL
;
A
#
# COMPACT_ATOMS: atom_id res chain seq x y z
N MET A 1 -11.25 7.93 6.00
CA MET A 1 -10.99 6.74 5.14
C MET A 1 -10.96 7.23 3.71
N VAL A 2 -9.98 6.82 2.90
CA VAL A 2 -9.67 7.40 1.58
C VAL A 2 -10.90 7.66 0.69
N LEU A 3 -11.83 6.70 0.62
CA LEU A 3 -13.08 6.85 -0.14
C LEU A 3 -13.93 8.05 0.31
N LYS A 4 -14.07 8.28 1.62
CA LYS A 4 -14.80 9.44 2.17
C LYS A 4 -14.11 10.75 1.82
N THR A 5 -12.77 10.78 1.81
CA THR A 5 -12.01 11.96 1.39
C THR A 5 -12.19 12.25 -0.10
N SER A 6 -12.58 11.25 -0.89
CA SER A 6 -12.97 11.36 -2.30
C SER A 6 -14.48 11.59 -2.52
N GLY A 7 -15.25 11.85 -1.45
CA GLY A 7 -16.70 12.10 -1.54
C GLY A 7 -17.56 10.84 -1.70
N ILE A 8 -17.00 9.65 -1.47
CA ILE A 8 -17.73 8.37 -1.49
C ILE A 8 -18.08 7.98 -0.05
N ASP A 9 -19.32 8.27 0.31
CA ASP A 9 -19.79 8.19 1.70
C ASP A 9 -20.69 6.97 1.95
N ASN A 10 -21.22 6.39 0.86
CA ASN A 10 -22.24 5.33 0.87
C ASN A 10 -21.65 3.92 0.76
N CYS A 11 -20.40 3.71 1.20
CA CYS A 11 -19.78 2.38 1.20
C CYS A 11 -19.30 2.00 2.60
N ASN A 12 -19.83 0.90 3.13
CA ASN A 12 -19.39 0.30 4.37
C ASN A 12 -18.28 -0.74 4.14
N ILE A 13 -17.59 -1.16 5.21
CA ILE A 13 -16.45 -2.08 5.09
C ILE A 13 -16.85 -3.47 4.56
N GLN A 14 -18.07 -3.93 4.81
CA GLN A 14 -18.55 -5.22 4.35
C GLN A 14 -18.77 -5.19 2.83
N GLU A 15 -19.38 -4.12 2.31
CA GLU A 15 -19.54 -3.91 0.87
C GLU A 15 -18.19 -3.88 0.15
N LEU A 16 -17.18 -3.21 0.74
CA LEU A 16 -15.83 -3.20 0.17
C LEU A 16 -15.19 -4.60 0.16
N LYS A 17 -15.43 -5.41 1.19
CA LYS A 17 -14.96 -6.81 1.23
C LYS A 17 -15.66 -7.66 0.18
N ASP A 18 -16.97 -7.53 0.05
CA ASP A 18 -17.76 -8.27 -0.94
C ASP A 18 -17.36 -7.89 -2.38
N LEU A 19 -16.94 -6.63 -2.58
CA LEU A 19 -16.40 -6.15 -3.85
C LEU A 19 -15.05 -6.77 -4.22
N CYS A 20 -14.20 -7.05 -3.23
CA CYS A 20 -12.94 -7.75 -3.44
C CYS A 20 -13.16 -9.28 -3.54
N ASN A 21 -14.19 -9.81 -2.86
CA ASN A 21 -14.61 -11.21 -2.90
C ASN A 21 -13.53 -12.21 -2.40
N ILE A 22 -12.81 -11.87 -1.32
CA ILE A 22 -11.64 -12.65 -0.81
C ILE A 22 -11.40 -12.50 0.70
N ASN A 23 -10.80 -13.54 1.29
CA ASN A 23 -10.38 -13.61 2.69
C ASN A 23 -8.98 -13.04 2.96
N SER A 24 -8.19 -12.76 1.91
CA SER A 24 -6.82 -12.24 1.96
C SER A 24 -6.67 -11.09 0.96
N ILE A 25 -6.43 -9.89 1.48
CA ILE A 25 -6.37 -8.64 0.68
C ILE A 25 -4.91 -8.26 0.44
N TRP A 26 -4.55 -8.07 -0.82
CA TRP A 26 -3.24 -7.57 -1.24
C TRP A 26 -3.36 -6.12 -1.74
N THR A 27 -2.24 -5.40 -1.81
CA THR A 27 -2.23 -4.00 -2.27
C THR A 27 -2.74 -3.84 -3.71
N VAL A 28 -2.56 -4.85 -4.57
CA VAL A 28 -3.13 -4.85 -5.92
C VAL A 28 -4.66 -4.93 -5.90
N ASP A 29 -5.26 -5.65 -4.95
CA ASP A 29 -6.71 -5.69 -4.78
C ASP A 29 -7.26 -4.30 -4.43
N LEU A 30 -6.54 -3.54 -3.60
CA LEU A 30 -6.88 -2.15 -3.28
C LEU A 30 -6.81 -1.25 -4.53
N ALA A 31 -5.82 -1.44 -5.40
CA ALA A 31 -5.72 -0.68 -6.65
C ALA A 31 -6.93 -0.94 -7.56
N TYR A 32 -7.37 -2.20 -7.70
CA TYR A 32 -8.58 -2.55 -8.43
C TYR A 32 -9.84 -1.96 -7.79
N LEU A 33 -9.91 -1.93 -6.46
CA LEU A 33 -11.02 -1.30 -5.74
C LEU A 33 -11.08 0.20 -6.04
N LEU A 34 -9.96 0.92 -5.95
CA LEU A 34 -9.88 2.34 -6.28
C LEU A 34 -10.24 2.61 -7.75
N GLN A 35 -9.76 1.77 -8.66
CA GLN A 35 -10.09 1.83 -10.08
C GLN A 35 -11.59 1.68 -10.33
N LYS A 36 -12.26 0.76 -9.62
CA LYS A 36 -13.71 0.56 -9.71
C LYS A 36 -14.50 1.81 -9.30
N PHE A 37 -13.98 2.57 -8.34
CA PHE A 37 -14.54 3.85 -7.93
C PHE A 37 -14.05 5.05 -8.76
N SER A 38 -13.28 4.81 -9.83
CA SER A 38 -12.71 5.86 -10.69
C SER A 38 -11.85 6.88 -9.93
N ILE A 39 -11.25 6.44 -8.83
CA ILE A 39 -10.35 7.27 -8.03
C ILE A 39 -8.99 7.30 -8.71
N LYS A 40 -8.41 8.49 -8.83
CA LYS A 40 -7.05 8.64 -9.37
C LYS A 40 -6.02 8.26 -8.31
N PHE A 41 -5.08 7.40 -8.68
CA PHE A 41 -4.00 6.99 -7.80
C PHE A 41 -2.69 6.75 -8.57
N SER A 42 -1.60 6.65 -7.84
CA SER A 42 -0.31 6.18 -8.32
C SER A 42 0.13 5.00 -7.47
N TYR A 43 0.43 3.87 -8.11
CA TYR A 43 0.82 2.64 -7.43
C TYR A 43 2.30 2.33 -7.68
N PHE A 44 3.10 2.38 -6.61
CA PHE A 44 4.51 2.02 -6.62
C PHE A 44 4.74 0.72 -5.86
N THR A 45 5.47 -0.22 -6.47
CA THR A 45 5.87 -1.49 -5.86
C THR A 45 7.26 -1.85 -6.34
N VAL A 46 8.00 -2.66 -5.57
CA VAL A 46 9.29 -3.21 -6.01
C VAL A 46 9.20 -4.67 -6.44
N THR A 47 8.04 -5.30 -6.21
CA THR A 47 7.75 -6.65 -6.67
C THR A 47 6.47 -6.63 -7.48
N LEU A 48 6.52 -7.22 -8.67
CA LEU A 48 5.33 -7.55 -9.44
C LEU A 48 4.91 -8.97 -9.07
N GLY A 49 3.64 -9.15 -8.71
CA GLY A 49 3.14 -10.44 -8.24
C GLY A 49 3.36 -10.66 -6.74
N ALA A 50 3.01 -11.85 -6.28
CA ALA A 50 3.29 -12.27 -4.91
C ALA A 50 4.78 -12.63 -4.77
N ASN A 51 5.49 -12.03 -3.81
CA ASN A 51 6.89 -12.37 -3.60
C ASN A 51 7.01 -13.81 -3.05
N PRO A 52 7.63 -14.76 -3.78
CA PRO A 52 7.73 -16.16 -3.34
C PRO A 52 8.46 -16.35 -2.02
N THR A 53 9.31 -15.40 -1.61
CA THR A 53 10.03 -15.49 -0.33
C THR A 53 9.11 -15.46 0.88
N TYR A 54 7.89 -14.93 0.74
CA TYR A 54 6.88 -14.94 1.81
C TYR A 54 6.16 -16.28 1.98
N SER A 55 6.43 -17.28 1.12
CA SER A 55 5.88 -18.63 1.27
C SER A 55 6.25 -19.30 2.60
N ALA A 56 7.39 -18.93 3.19
CA ALA A 56 7.87 -19.47 4.46
C ALA A 56 7.31 -18.74 5.70
N GLU A 57 6.64 -17.59 5.50
CA GLU A 57 6.09 -16.80 6.59
C GLU A 57 4.76 -17.40 7.06
N LYS A 58 4.69 -17.75 8.35
CA LYS A 58 3.51 -18.38 8.97
C LYS A 58 2.21 -17.62 8.72
N PHE A 59 2.30 -16.29 8.59
CA PHE A 59 1.15 -15.43 8.29
C PHE A 59 0.50 -15.75 6.94
N TYR A 60 1.28 -16.21 5.95
CA TYR A 60 0.80 -16.44 4.58
C TYR A 60 0.56 -17.92 4.26
N MET A 61 1.14 -18.86 5.01
CA MET A 61 1.22 -20.28 4.63
C MET A 61 -0.10 -20.93 4.20
N ASP A 62 -1.22 -20.62 4.87
CA ASP A 62 -2.50 -21.30 4.62
C ASP A 62 -3.17 -20.90 3.30
N GLN A 63 -2.94 -19.69 2.81
CA GLN A 63 -3.58 -19.16 1.58
C GLN A 63 -2.60 -18.79 0.47
N PHE A 64 -1.28 -18.91 0.72
CA PHE A 64 -0.24 -18.41 -0.18
C PHE A 64 -0.32 -18.99 -1.59
N SER A 65 -0.61 -20.29 -1.75
CA SER A 65 -0.67 -20.93 -3.07
C SER A 65 -1.81 -20.40 -3.95
N ASN A 66 -2.99 -20.21 -3.37
CA ASN A 66 -4.14 -19.63 -4.06
C ASN A 66 -3.94 -18.13 -4.32
N ASP A 67 -3.37 -17.43 -3.34
CA ASP A 67 -3.07 -16.00 -3.46
C ASP A 67 -2.00 -15.73 -4.52
N LEU A 68 -0.96 -16.56 -4.63
CA LEU A 68 0.11 -16.37 -5.60
C LEU A 68 -0.43 -16.34 -7.03
N VAL A 69 -1.20 -17.37 -7.41
CA VAL A 69 -1.77 -17.47 -8.75
C VAL A 69 -2.72 -16.31 -9.06
N ARG A 70 -3.55 -15.92 -8.08
CA ARG A 70 -4.49 -14.81 -8.23
C ARG A 70 -3.78 -13.46 -8.32
N VAL A 71 -2.87 -13.17 -7.41
CA VAL A 71 -2.14 -11.90 -7.34
C VAL A 71 -1.32 -11.71 -8.60
N ASP A 72 -0.64 -12.75 -9.07
CA ASP A 72 0.12 -12.69 -10.33
C ASP A 72 -0.80 -12.37 -11.51
N MET A 73 -1.98 -12.99 -11.60
CA MET A 73 -2.97 -12.64 -12.63
C MET A 73 -3.45 -11.18 -12.52
N LEU A 74 -3.66 -10.66 -11.31
CA LEU A 74 -4.05 -9.25 -11.12
C LEU A 74 -2.95 -8.29 -11.59
N PHE A 75 -1.68 -8.58 -11.30
CA PHE A 75 -0.58 -7.77 -11.81
C PHE A 75 -0.46 -7.84 -13.34
N GLN A 76 -0.63 -9.03 -13.93
CA GLN A 76 -0.61 -9.21 -15.39
C GLN A 76 -1.75 -8.45 -16.09
N ASN A 77 -2.92 -8.41 -15.46
CA ASN A 77 -4.12 -7.76 -16.00
C ASN A 77 -4.26 -6.27 -15.61
N ALA A 78 -3.33 -5.73 -14.81
CA ALA A 78 -3.46 -4.37 -14.28
C ALA A 78 -3.53 -3.33 -15.41
N SER A 79 -2.62 -3.44 -16.37
CA SER A 79 -2.53 -2.52 -17.51
C SER A 79 -3.80 -2.55 -18.37
N SER A 80 -4.33 -3.73 -18.69
CA SER A 80 -5.60 -3.87 -19.42
C SER A 80 -6.81 -3.42 -18.60
N GLY A 81 -6.71 -3.45 -17.26
CA GLY A 81 -7.70 -2.90 -16.33
C GLY A 81 -7.60 -1.38 -16.11
N GLY A 82 -6.70 -0.69 -16.80
CA GLY A 82 -6.50 0.77 -16.66
C GLY A 82 -5.71 1.18 -15.42
N ILE A 83 -4.98 0.24 -14.81
CA ILE A 83 -4.17 0.46 -13.62
C ILE A 83 -2.69 0.52 -14.04
N ASP A 84 -2.08 1.70 -13.86
CA ASP A 84 -0.65 1.89 -14.08
C ASP A 84 0.14 1.54 -12.81
N ILE A 85 0.99 0.52 -12.91
CA ILE A 85 1.83 0.04 -11.81
C ILE A 85 3.29 0.38 -12.11
N GLN A 86 3.89 1.19 -11.25
CA GLN A 86 5.30 1.53 -11.36
C GLN A 86 6.14 0.58 -10.51
N CYS A 87 6.86 -0.34 -11.16
CA CYS A 87 7.77 -1.28 -10.52
C CYS A 87 9.10 -0.60 -10.15
N ARG A 88 9.10 0.25 -9.11
CA ARG A 88 10.28 0.94 -8.58
C ARG A 88 10.11 1.32 -7.11
N SER A 89 11.22 1.52 -6.42
CA SER A 89 11.24 2.18 -5.12
C SER A 89 10.88 3.66 -5.25
N ILE A 90 10.34 4.22 -4.16
CA ILE A 90 10.12 5.65 -3.99
C ILE A 90 11.02 6.18 -2.88
N SER A 91 11.66 7.32 -3.11
CA SER A 91 12.53 7.96 -2.12
C SER A 91 11.73 8.72 -1.05
N GLU A 92 12.32 8.92 0.12
CA GLU A 92 11.74 9.75 1.20
C GLU A 92 11.41 11.17 0.73
N ARG A 93 12.22 11.72 -0.18
CA ARG A 93 11.98 13.04 -0.79
C ARG A 93 10.73 13.04 -1.66
N GLU A 94 10.55 12.04 -2.51
CA GLU A 94 9.34 11.92 -3.34
C GLU A 94 8.09 11.75 -2.47
N ILE A 95 8.14 10.88 -1.46
CA ILE A 95 7.04 10.71 -0.49
C ILE A 95 6.69 12.05 0.16
N SER A 96 7.70 12.77 0.65
CA SER A 96 7.54 14.08 1.30
C SER A 96 6.89 15.09 0.35
N LEU A 97 7.33 15.15 -0.90
CA LEU A 97 6.74 16.03 -1.92
C LEU A 97 5.27 15.69 -2.20
N PHE A 98 4.92 14.41 -2.29
CA PHE A 98 3.52 14.01 -2.49
C PHE A 98 2.64 14.39 -1.30
N ILE A 99 3.09 14.08 -0.07
CA ILE A 99 2.32 14.40 1.14
C ILE A 99 2.18 15.91 1.33
N LEU A 100 3.28 16.66 1.24
CA LEU A 100 3.29 18.12 1.47
C LEU A 100 2.52 18.90 0.40
N SER A 101 2.29 18.31 -0.78
CA SER A 101 1.44 18.94 -1.79
C SER A 101 -0.02 19.11 -1.35
N GLY A 102 -0.47 18.37 -0.32
CA GLY A 102 -1.86 18.32 0.14
C GLY A 102 -2.81 17.64 -0.85
N LYS A 103 -2.30 17.13 -1.98
CA LYS A 103 -3.11 16.50 -3.05
C LYS A 103 -3.24 15.00 -2.88
N TYR A 104 -2.41 14.37 -2.05
CA TYR A 104 -2.32 12.92 -1.95
C TYR A 104 -2.54 12.42 -0.52
N VAL A 105 -3.26 11.30 -0.42
CA VAL A 105 -3.26 10.45 0.76
C VAL A 105 -2.39 9.23 0.48
N ALA A 106 -1.44 8.95 1.36
CA ALA A 106 -0.57 7.80 1.24
C ALA A 106 -1.16 6.59 1.96
N ILE A 107 -1.21 5.45 1.28
CA ILE A 107 -1.40 4.12 1.87
C ILE A 107 -0.06 3.40 1.73
N ALA A 108 0.57 3.04 2.84
CA ALA A 108 1.87 2.39 2.86
C ALA A 108 1.81 1.05 3.59
N LEU A 109 2.44 0.02 3.04
CA LEU A 109 2.76 -1.19 3.80
C LEU A 109 3.97 -0.91 4.68
N VAL A 110 3.82 -1.21 5.96
CA VAL A 110 4.86 -1.00 6.97
C VAL A 110 4.97 -2.25 7.82
N ASP A 111 6.18 -2.54 8.24
CA ASP A 111 6.43 -3.60 9.19
C ASP A 111 5.94 -3.17 10.57
N GLN A 112 5.07 -3.99 11.19
CA GLN A 112 4.44 -3.69 12.46
C GLN A 112 5.46 -3.38 13.57
N TYR A 113 6.61 -4.08 13.58
CA TYR A 113 7.63 -3.89 14.61
C TYR A 113 8.33 -2.53 14.47
N LYS A 114 8.38 -1.99 13.25
CA LYS A 114 9.00 -0.68 12.97
C LYS A 114 8.08 0.49 13.38
N LEU A 115 6.78 0.24 13.48
CA LEU A 115 5.83 1.24 13.98
C LEU A 115 5.76 1.26 15.52
N SER A 116 5.89 0.10 16.17
CA SER A 116 5.74 -0.02 17.63
C SER A 116 6.84 0.66 18.42
N ASP A 117 8.05 0.82 17.87
CA ASP A 117 9.20 1.32 18.62
C ASP A 117 9.41 2.86 18.57
N SER A 118 8.75 3.59 17.66
CA SER A 118 9.06 5.03 17.44
C SER A 118 7.87 6.00 17.39
N TRP A 119 6.68 5.59 16.94
CA TRP A 119 5.62 6.57 16.63
C TRP A 119 4.94 7.21 17.85
N LEU A 120 4.91 6.53 19.01
CA LEU A 120 4.37 7.13 20.23
C LEU A 120 5.35 8.08 20.94
N LYS A 121 6.64 8.06 20.58
CA LYS A 121 7.66 8.93 21.18
C LYS A 121 7.94 10.17 20.32
N ASP A 122 7.78 10.07 19.00
CA ASP A 122 8.20 11.11 18.06
C ASP A 122 7.08 12.07 17.61
N ALA A 123 5.84 11.90 18.09
CA ALA A 123 4.76 12.88 17.88
C ALA A 123 4.98 14.21 18.65
N CYS A 124 6.04 14.28 19.46
CA CYS A 124 6.58 15.52 20.01
C CYS A 124 7.98 15.73 19.42
N LEU A 125 8.15 16.79 18.66
CA LEU A 125 9.39 17.13 17.94
C LEU A 125 10.63 17.20 18.84
N SER A 126 11.79 16.85 18.24
CA SER A 126 13.12 17.47 18.41
C SER A 126 14.26 16.54 18.85
N GLU A 127 15.35 16.66 18.09
CA GLU A 127 16.76 16.42 18.44
C GLU A 127 17.35 15.00 18.37
N PHE A 128 18.43 14.94 17.58
CA PHE A 128 19.50 13.94 17.49
C PHE A 128 19.67 13.09 18.76
N VAL A 129 19.78 11.77 18.59
CA VAL A 129 20.93 10.95 19.01
C VAL A 129 20.83 9.58 18.32
N GLY A 130 21.97 9.13 17.78
CA GLY A 130 22.12 7.86 17.08
C GLY A 130 22.12 6.63 17.99
N GLY A 131 22.01 5.48 17.34
CA GLY A 131 22.17 4.16 17.94
C GLY A 131 22.01 3.10 16.88
N ASP A 132 23.14 2.55 16.43
CA ASP A 132 23.25 1.42 15.52
C ASP A 132 22.49 0.21 16.06
N THR A 133 21.61 -0.40 15.24
CA THR A 133 21.39 -1.86 15.23
C THR A 133 20.87 -2.31 13.87
N ALA A 134 21.79 -2.85 13.08
CA ALA A 134 21.65 -3.88 12.05
C ALA A 134 20.25 -4.18 11.48
N TYR A 135 19.94 -3.62 10.30
CA TYR A 135 19.41 -4.30 9.12
C TYR A 135 19.48 -3.31 7.93
N THR A 136 20.53 -3.39 7.12
CA THR A 136 20.70 -2.62 5.88
C THR A 136 19.97 -3.29 4.72
N GLY A 137 18.66 -3.43 4.84
CA GLY A 137 17.78 -3.70 3.71
C GLY A 137 17.13 -2.39 3.32
N GLU A 138 17.33 -1.94 2.09
CA GLU A 138 16.69 -0.75 1.53
C GLU A 138 15.22 -0.67 1.97
N ARG A 139 14.82 0.51 2.42
CA ARG A 139 13.49 0.80 2.98
C ARG A 139 12.43 0.69 1.87
N LEU A 140 12.01 -0.53 1.54
CA LEU A 140 10.97 -0.78 0.53
C LEU A 140 9.61 -0.42 1.12
N ILE A 141 9.24 0.86 1.00
CA ILE A 141 7.90 1.33 1.31
C ILE A 141 7.04 1.10 0.06
N TYR A 142 6.16 0.11 0.10
CA TYR A 142 5.12 -0.06 -0.93
C TYR A 142 4.08 1.03 -0.70
N CYS A 143 3.98 1.99 -1.63
CA CYS A 143 3.09 3.14 -1.50
C CYS A 143 2.05 3.15 -2.61
N LEU A 144 0.79 3.22 -2.20
CA LEU A 144 -0.33 3.61 -3.05
C LEU A 144 -0.71 5.03 -2.66
N PHE A 145 -0.50 5.99 -3.57
CA PHE A 145 -0.90 7.38 -3.36
C PHE A 145 -2.24 7.62 -4.03
N VAL A 146 -3.23 8.06 -3.26
CA VAL A 146 -4.55 8.40 -3.77
C VAL A 146 -4.68 9.90 -3.87
N GLN A 147 -5.00 10.40 -5.07
CA GLN A 147 -5.19 11.83 -5.29
C GLN A 147 -6.55 12.26 -4.74
N CYS A 148 -6.55 13.12 -3.72
CA CYS A 148 -7.76 13.78 -3.25
C CYS A 148 -8.09 14.95 -4.18
N GLN A 149 -9.25 14.86 -4.85
CA GLN A 149 -9.83 16.02 -5.50
C GLN A 149 -10.42 16.92 -4.41
N LEU A 150 -9.67 17.95 -4.01
CA LEU A 150 -10.24 19.07 -3.26
C LEU A 150 -11.09 19.88 -4.24
N LEU A 151 -12.41 19.90 -4.02
CA LEU A 151 -13.35 20.85 -4.63
C LEU A 151 -13.11 22.26 -4.08
#